data_AF-A0A423X059-F1
#
_entry.id   AF-A0A423X059-F1
#
_cell.length_a   1.000
_cell.length_b   1.000
_cell.length_c   1.000
_cell.angle_alpha   90.00
_cell.angle_beta   90.00
_cell.angle_gamma   90.00
#
_symmetry.space_group_name_H-M   'P 1'
#
loop_
_entity.id
_entity.type
_entity.pdbx_description
1 polymer ?
#
loop_
_entity_poly.entity_id
_entity_poly.type
_entity_poly.pdbx_seq_one_letter_code
_entity_poly.pdbx_strand_id
1 'polypeptide(L)'
;MNTRSLTIASRLIRPSSRIAAPIRAPIQRRFASSEPQQPSPIAEFYKTFTRPVAKVLLMAMFTYQLVYWGWVKLEQDEITAEREGEIAKLEAEVKRLTHKSSA
;
A
#
# COMPACT_ATOMS: atom_id res chain seq x y z
N MET A 1 -32.91 -38.21 -63.04
CA MET A 1 -32.23 -37.76 -61.80
C MET A 1 -30.73 -37.89 -62.02
N ASN A 2 -29.96 -36.85 -61.70
CA ASN A 2 -28.63 -36.58 -62.24
C ASN A 2 -27.50 -37.50 -61.76
N THR A 3 -26.52 -37.65 -62.65
CA THR A 3 -25.21 -38.30 -62.54
C THR A 3 -24.29 -37.72 -61.46
N ARG A 4 -23.41 -38.54 -60.84
CA ARG A 4 -21.92 -38.40 -60.89
C ARG A 4 -21.16 -39.15 -59.77
N SER A 5 -20.35 -40.11 -60.24
CA SER A 5 -18.98 -40.51 -59.88
C SER A 5 -18.41 -40.32 -58.47
N LEU A 6 -17.86 -41.44 -57.98
CA LEU A 6 -16.90 -41.63 -56.89
C LEU A 6 -15.57 -40.90 -57.14
N THR A 7 -14.96 -40.30 -56.11
CA THR A 7 -13.48 -40.21 -56.01
C THR A 7 -13.04 -40.06 -54.55
N ILE A 8 -12.34 -41.08 -54.07
CA ILE A 8 -11.57 -41.13 -52.83
C ILE A 8 -10.31 -40.28 -53.03
N ALA A 9 -10.06 -39.31 -52.16
CA ALA A 9 -8.81 -38.54 -52.15
C ALA A 9 -8.09 -38.75 -50.81
N SER A 10 -7.18 -39.71 -50.79
CA SER A 10 -6.18 -39.91 -49.75
C SER A 10 -5.17 -38.75 -49.76
N ARG A 11 -5.16 -37.92 -48.72
CA ARG A 11 -4.05 -37.01 -48.45
C ARG A 11 -3.18 -37.55 -47.33
N LEU A 12 -1.96 -37.87 -47.74
CA LEU A 12 -0.85 -38.33 -46.92
C LEU A 12 -0.47 -37.31 -45.84
N ILE A 13 -0.10 -37.88 -44.71
CA ILE A 13 0.46 -37.28 -43.51
C ILE A 13 1.71 -36.46 -43.84
N ARG A 14 1.79 -35.21 -43.37
CA ARG A 14 3.05 -34.44 -43.30
C ARG A 14 3.38 -34.17 -41.83
N PRO A 15 4.41 -34.79 -41.24
CA PRO A 15 4.85 -34.43 -39.90
C PRO A 15 5.66 -33.12 -40.00
N SER A 16 5.14 -32.05 -39.43
CA SER A 16 5.88 -30.80 -39.23
C SER A 16 6.45 -30.80 -37.82
N SER A 17 7.67 -31.29 -37.66
CA SER A 17 8.46 -31.13 -36.44
C SER A 17 8.83 -29.65 -36.24
N ARG A 18 8.05 -28.92 -35.45
CA ARG A 18 8.46 -27.62 -34.90
C ARG A 18 9.02 -27.87 -33.50
N ILE A 19 10.33 -27.74 -33.35
CA ILE A 19 10.99 -27.66 -32.04
C ILE A 19 10.55 -26.34 -31.41
N ALA A 20 9.63 -26.40 -30.46
CA ALA A 20 9.19 -25.24 -29.69
C ALA A 20 10.15 -25.03 -28.51
N ALA A 21 10.86 -23.90 -28.50
CA ALA A 21 11.61 -23.45 -27.33
C ALA A 21 10.63 -23.12 -26.18
N PRO A 22 10.92 -23.49 -24.92
CA PRO A 22 10.00 -23.21 -23.81
C PRO A 22 10.09 -21.73 -23.42
N ILE A 23 9.06 -20.97 -23.76
CA ILE A 23 8.78 -19.66 -23.15
C ILE A 23 8.44 -19.89 -21.68
N ARG A 24 9.30 -19.44 -20.78
CA ARG A 24 9.09 -19.53 -19.33
C ARG A 24 7.95 -18.57 -18.95
N ALA A 25 6.75 -19.11 -18.78
CA ALA A 25 5.58 -18.36 -18.34
C ALA A 25 5.76 -17.82 -16.91
N PRO A 26 5.26 -16.60 -16.58
CA PRO A 26 5.31 -16.10 -15.22
C PRO A 26 4.40 -16.95 -14.31
N ILE A 27 4.92 -17.34 -13.15
CA ILE A 27 4.16 -18.05 -12.11
C ILE A 27 3.06 -17.12 -11.59
N GLN A 28 1.84 -17.36 -12.06
CA GLN A 28 0.66 -16.69 -11.56
C GLN A 28 0.33 -17.30 -10.19
N ARG A 29 0.63 -16.57 -9.11
CA ARG A 29 0.23 -16.95 -7.74
C ARG A 29 -1.30 -17.04 -7.68
N ARG A 30 -1.84 -18.24 -7.82
CA ARG A 30 -3.24 -18.54 -7.52
C ARG A 30 -3.42 -18.46 -6.01
N PHE A 31 -4.10 -17.42 -5.55
CA PHE A 31 -4.64 -17.39 -4.19
C PHE A 31 -5.68 -18.51 -4.07
N ALA A 32 -5.66 -19.20 -2.94
CA ALA A 32 -6.51 -20.36 -2.66
C ALA A 32 -7.98 -20.03 -2.96
N SER A 33 -8.63 -20.95 -3.67
CA SER A 33 -10.01 -20.93 -4.11
C SER A 33 -10.99 -20.47 -3.02
N SER A 34 -11.46 -19.23 -3.14
CA SER A 34 -12.88 -18.96 -2.98
C SER A 34 -13.46 -19.07 -4.40
N GLU A 35 -14.59 -19.76 -4.58
CA GLU A 35 -15.37 -19.62 -5.80
C GLU A 35 -15.53 -18.11 -6.13
N PRO A 36 -15.71 -17.71 -7.40
CA PRO A 36 -16.09 -16.34 -7.70
C PRO A 36 -17.47 -16.08 -7.09
N GLN A 37 -17.50 -15.77 -5.79
CA GLN A 37 -18.66 -15.30 -5.07
C GLN A 37 -19.07 -14.04 -5.82
N GLN A 38 -20.18 -14.12 -6.54
CA GLN A 38 -20.71 -12.96 -7.25
C GLN A 38 -20.79 -11.82 -6.22
N PRO A 39 -20.16 -10.67 -6.48
CA PRO A 39 -20.13 -9.59 -5.52
C PRO A 39 -21.57 -9.25 -5.16
N SER A 40 -21.91 -9.29 -3.87
CA SER A 40 -23.26 -8.94 -3.46
C SER A 40 -23.54 -7.49 -3.89
N PRO A 41 -24.76 -7.15 -4.34
CA PRO A 41 -25.07 -5.80 -4.79
C PRO A 41 -24.72 -4.72 -3.76
N ILE A 42 -24.79 -5.06 -2.46
CA ILE A 42 -24.39 -4.19 -1.35
C ILE A 42 -22.86 -3.98 -1.32
N ALA A 43 -22.06 -5.02 -1.56
CA ALA A 43 -20.61 -4.89 -1.61
C ALA A 43 -20.14 -4.00 -2.77
N GLU A 44 -20.82 -4.05 -3.93
CA GLU A 44 -20.54 -3.15 -5.05
C GLU A 44 -20.89 -1.69 -4.74
N PHE A 45 -21.99 -1.44 -4.03
CA PHE A 45 -22.39 -0.10 -3.60
C PHE A 45 -21.32 0.55 -2.71
N TYR A 46 -20.86 -0.16 -1.67
CA TYR A 46 -19.80 0.33 -0.78
C TYR A 46 -18.47 0.53 -1.51
N LYS A 47 -18.17 -0.33 -2.48
CA LYS A 47 -16.95 -0.22 -3.29
C LYS A 47 -16.97 1.01 -4.21
N THR A 48 -18.14 1.36 -4.73
CA THR A 48 -18.29 2.44 -5.72
C THR A 48 -18.47 3.79 -5.05
N PHE A 49 -19.30 3.89 -4.03
CA PHE A 49 -19.68 5.18 -3.45
C PHE A 49 -18.96 5.48 -2.14
N THR A 50 -18.85 4.49 -1.26
CA THR A 50 -18.30 4.73 0.10
C THR A 50 -16.78 4.72 0.11
N ARG A 51 -16.13 3.86 -0.68
CA ARG A 51 -14.66 3.73 -0.73
C ARG A 51 -13.96 5.04 -1.13
N PRO A 52 -14.37 5.74 -2.20
CA PRO A 52 -13.77 7.02 -2.57
C PRO A 52 -14.01 8.11 -1.53
N VAL A 53 -15.24 8.21 -1.01
CA VAL A 53 -15.62 9.22 0.00
C VAL A 53 -14.84 9.02 1.29
N ALA A 54 -14.79 7.78 1.80
CA ALA A 54 -14.03 7.45 3.00
C ALA A 54 -12.53 7.73 2.79
N LYS A 55 -11.98 7.43 1.60
CA LYS A 55 -10.58 7.73 1.29
C LYS A 55 -10.30 9.23 1.36
N VAL A 56 -11.14 10.05 0.75
CA VAL A 56 -10.96 11.51 0.75
C VAL A 56 -11.16 12.06 2.17
N LEU A 57 -12.20 11.62 2.89
CA LEU A 57 -12.46 12.07 4.26
C LEU A 57 -11.28 11.74 5.20
N LEU A 58 -10.74 10.53 5.12
CA LEU A 58 -9.61 10.12 5.94
C LEU A 58 -8.33 10.88 5.56
N MET A 59 -8.07 11.08 4.26
CA MET A 59 -6.94 11.88 3.81
C MET A 59 -7.08 13.34 4.24
N ALA A 60 -8.25 13.94 4.09
CA ALA A 60 -8.52 15.31 4.50
C ALA A 60 -8.33 15.48 6.01
N MET A 61 -8.89 14.57 6.81
CA MET A 61 -8.71 14.58 8.26
C MET A 61 -7.22 14.44 8.61
N PHE A 62 -6.52 13.48 8.01
CA PHE A 62 -5.09 13.28 8.23
C PHE A 62 -4.26 14.53 7.86
N THR A 63 -4.53 15.16 6.73
CA THR A 63 -3.85 16.40 6.33
C THR A 63 -4.11 17.52 7.34
N TYR A 64 -5.35 17.69 7.80
CA TYR A 64 -5.68 18.67 8.84
C TYR A 64 -4.91 18.38 10.14
N GLN A 65 -4.87 17.12 10.58
CA GLN A 65 -4.11 16.73 11.77
C GLN A 65 -2.61 17.01 11.61
N LEU A 66 -2.01 16.75 10.44
CA LEU A 66 -0.60 17.04 10.21
C LEU A 66 -0.30 18.53 10.22
N VAL A 67 -1.16 19.35 9.64
CA VAL A 67 -0.99 20.81 9.64
C VAL A 67 -1.12 21.35 11.06
N TYR A 68 -2.14 20.92 11.81
CA TYR A 68 -2.33 21.31 13.21
C TYR A 68 -1.16 20.83 14.09
N TRP A 69 -0.73 19.58 13.93
CA TRP A 69 0.43 19.05 14.65
C TRP A 69 1.70 19.82 14.30
N GLY A 70 1.92 20.13 13.03
CA GLY A 70 3.05 20.95 12.59
C GLY A 70 3.03 22.34 13.21
N TRP A 71 1.85 22.97 13.29
CA TRP A 71 1.66 24.25 13.97
C TRP A 71 2.03 24.18 15.45
N VAL A 72 1.47 23.23 16.20
CA VAL A 72 1.73 23.07 17.63
C VAL A 72 3.20 22.70 17.90
N LYS A 73 3.81 21.90 17.03
CA LYS A 73 5.20 21.49 17.16
C LYS A 73 6.16 22.66 16.94
N LEU A 74 5.88 23.55 15.99
CA LEU A 74 6.67 24.77 15.78
C LEU A 74 6.62 25.70 17.00
N GLU A 75 5.46 25.84 17.64
CA GLU A 75 5.33 26.61 18.89
C GLU A 75 6.09 25.96 20.05
N GLN A 76 6.08 24.61 20.13
CA GLN A 76 6.79 23.90 21.19
C GLN A 76 8.31 23.89 21.04
N ASP A 77 8.84 23.95 19.81
CA ASP A 77 10.29 23.94 19.57
C ASP A 77 10.97 25.17 20.21
N GLU A 78 10.32 26.34 20.19
CA GLU A 78 10.82 27.56 20.84
C GLU A 78 10.75 27.47 22.37
N ILE A 79 9.65 26.94 22.91
CA ILE A 79 9.44 26.80 24.35
C ILE A 79 10.38 25.75 24.94
N THR A 80 10.64 24.65 24.22
CA THR A 80 11.48 23.55 24.72
C THR A 80 12.92 24.00 24.87
N ALA A 81 13.44 24.78 23.92
CA ALA A 81 14.80 25.31 23.99
C ALA A 81 15.00 26.25 25.21
N GLU A 82 14.01 27.08 25.54
CA GLU A 82 14.08 27.97 26.70
C GLU A 82 14.05 27.18 28.01
N ARG A 83 13.15 26.19 28.12
CA ARG A 83 13.03 25.35 29.32
C ARG A 83 14.25 24.47 29.55
N GLU A 84 14.85 23.91 28.50
CA GLU A 84 16.11 23.17 28.61
C GLU A 84 17.24 24.07 29.11
N GLY A 85 17.30 25.34 28.67
CA GLY A 85 18.25 26.32 29.16
C GLY A 85 18.06 26.67 30.64
N GLU A 86 16.81 26.83 31.09
CA GLU A 86 16.49 27.06 32.50
C GLU A 86 16.87 25.86 33.38
N ILE A 87 16.57 24.64 32.92
CA ILE A 87 16.92 23.40 33.63
C ILE A 87 18.44 23.29 33.77
N ALA A 88 19.20 23.49 32.69
CA ALA A 88 20.65 23.43 32.73
C ALA A 88 21.26 24.46 33.70
N LYS A 89 20.69 25.67 33.76
CA LYS A 89 21.10 26.70 34.72
C LYS A 89 20.80 26.29 36.15
N LEU A 90 19.61 25.75 36.41
CA LEU A 90 19.20 25.30 37.74
C LEU A 90 20.03 24.11 38.21
N GLU A 91 20.36 23.16 37.33
CA GLU A 91 21.26 22.05 37.64
C GLU A 91 22.67 22.53 38.02
N ALA A 92 23.20 23.52 37.30
CA ALA A 92 24.49 24.13 37.62
C ALA A 92 24.48 24.85 38.98
N GLU A 93 23.40 25.58 39.27
CA GLU A 93 23.18 26.27 40.55
C GLU A 93 23.11 25.26 41.72
N VAL A 94 22.33 24.19 41.57
CA VAL A 94 22.21 23.11 42.55
C VAL A 94 23.58 22.46 42.78
N LYS A 95 24.30 22.08 41.72
CA LYS A 95 25.62 21.47 41.84
C LYS A 95 26.62 22.38 42.57
N ARG A 96 26.58 23.68 42.29
CA ARG A 96 27.40 24.69 42.97
C ARG A 96 27.06 24.78 44.47
N LEU A 97 25.77 24.81 44.81
CA LEU A 97 25.32 24.93 46.19
C LEU A 97 25.56 23.66 47.00
N THR A 98 25.33 22.48 46.42
CA THR A 98 25.68 21.20 47.04
C THR A 98 27.19 21.11 47.30
N HIS A 99 28.03 21.47 46.33
CA HIS A 99 29.48 21.46 46.52
C HIS A 99 29.96 22.50 47.55
N LYS A 100 29.30 23.66 47.66
CA LYS A 100 29.58 24.68 48.69
C LYS A 100 29.13 24.25 50.09
N SER A 101 28.06 23.47 50.20
CA SER A 101 27.53 22.98 51.48
C SER A 101 28.27 21.73 52.00
N SER A 102 29.00 21.01 51.14
CA SER A 102 29.79 19.83 51.50
C SER A 102 31.28 20.13 51.72
N ALA A 103 31.68 21.40 51.64
CA ALA A 103 33.01 21.91 52.01
C ALA A 103 32.89 22.75 53.30
#